data_AF-A0A9D8RJK7-F1
#
_entry.id   AF-A0A9D8RJK7-F1
#
_cell.length_a   1.000
_cell.length_b   1.000
_cell.length_c   1.000
_cell.angle_alpha   90.00
_cell.angle_beta   90.00
_cell.angle_gamma   90.00
#
_symmetry.space_group_name_H-M   'P 1'
#
loop_
_entity.id
_entity.type
_entity.pdbx_description
1 polymer ?
#
loop_
_entity_poly.entity_id
_entity_poly.type
_entity_poly.pdbx_seq_one_letter_code
_entity_poly.pdbx_strand_id
1 'polypeptide(L)'
;MRQTFYKKEFLMVVRIIAFVCAVFLTFVEIKNRIQFPIITSDSSINYNSLLIVVHNSFVIILCILLAIYPYRLEFLSIAAFSYTVECIIFEIENPMGFCMYFLGMVCLYIRGFFISKGKQKMICAAIALAIMILLRLHFGKEIFLNTLTENIAYPLVLCILLLLLKRYHQSIIDSNTVKLLNLAEYPGLTEHDIPLLQKVLENKQYKVISAELFRSEGTVRNRLNKIYDILGVKDKTGFITTFTGYEIIFEEDLQLHKVSIPD
;
A
#
# COMPACT_ATOMS: atom_id res chain seq x y z
N MET A 1 8.73 -11.38 -7.24
CA MET A 1 8.26 -10.15 -6.55
C MET A 1 9.31 -9.03 -6.42
N ARG A 2 10.64 -9.28 -6.45
CA ARG A 2 11.66 -8.21 -6.32
C ARG A 2 11.81 -7.27 -7.53
N GLN A 3 11.53 -7.74 -8.75
CA GLN A 3 11.78 -6.94 -9.97
C GLN A 3 10.72 -5.86 -10.24
N THR A 4 9.53 -5.94 -9.63
CA THR A 4 8.43 -4.99 -9.92
C THR A 4 8.54 -3.65 -9.19
N PHE A 5 9.29 -3.58 -8.09
CA PHE A 5 9.41 -2.35 -7.27
C PHE A 5 10.49 -1.37 -7.76
N TYR A 6 11.51 -1.84 -8.47
CA TYR A 6 12.62 -1.00 -8.92
C TYR A 6 12.39 -0.46 -10.35
N LYS A 7 11.15 -0.04 -10.64
CA LYS A 7 10.86 0.65 -11.90
C LYS A 7 11.62 1.97 -11.96
N LYS A 8 12.03 2.39 -13.17
CA LYS A 8 12.79 3.61 -13.40
C LYS A 8 12.07 4.84 -12.86
N GLU A 9 10.74 4.91 -12.98
CA GLU A 9 9.95 6.03 -12.45
C GLU A 9 10.03 6.11 -10.93
N PHE A 10 9.88 4.97 -10.23
CA PHE A 10 9.97 4.93 -8.77
C PHE A 10 11.35 5.41 -8.27
N LEU A 11 12.42 4.94 -8.90
CA LEU A 11 13.78 5.36 -8.52
C LEU A 11 14.01 6.84 -8.78
N MET A 12 13.43 7.40 -9.85
CA MET A 12 13.47 8.84 -10.13
C MET A 12 12.75 9.64 -9.04
N VAL A 13 11.58 9.19 -8.58
CA VAL A 13 10.84 9.82 -7.48
C VAL A 13 11.66 9.79 -6.18
N VAL A 14 12.27 8.64 -5.84
CA VAL A 14 13.14 8.52 -4.65
C VAL A 14 14.30 9.51 -4.71
N ARG A 15 14.95 9.68 -5.88
CA ARG A 15 16.03 10.66 -6.05
C ARG A 15 15.58 12.09 -5.81
N ILE A 16 14.43 12.46 -6.38
CA ILE A 16 13.86 13.81 -6.23
C ILE A 16 13.55 14.08 -4.76
N ILE A 17 12.88 13.13 -4.08
CA ILE A 17 12.56 13.25 -2.65
C ILE A 17 13.85 13.41 -1.83
N ALA A 18 14.85 12.55 -2.05
CA ALA A 18 16.11 12.61 -1.33
C ALA A 18 16.85 13.95 -1.53
N PHE A 19 16.86 14.46 -2.77
CA PHE A 19 17.46 15.75 -3.08
C PHE A 19 16.71 16.91 -2.39
N VAL A 20 15.37 16.93 -2.48
CA VAL A 20 14.54 17.96 -1.83
C VAL A 20 14.74 17.93 -0.32
N CYS A 21 14.77 16.74 0.30
CA CYS A 21 15.06 16.57 1.72
C CYS A 21 16.45 17.13 2.09
N ALA A 22 17.48 16.82 1.30
CA ALA A 22 18.84 17.33 1.55
C ALA A 22 18.90 18.86 1.49
N VAL A 23 18.25 19.47 0.48
CA VAL A 23 18.17 20.94 0.35
C VAL A 23 17.43 21.56 1.53
N PHE A 24 16.28 20.98 1.90
CA PHE A 24 15.49 21.46 3.02
C PHE A 24 16.25 21.38 4.35
N LEU A 25 16.87 20.25 4.64
CA LEU A 25 17.68 20.06 5.86
C LEU A 25 18.89 21.00 5.89
N THR A 26 19.53 21.24 4.74
CA THR A 26 20.63 22.22 4.63
C THR A 26 20.13 23.63 4.97
N PHE A 27 18.96 24.01 4.47
CA PHE A 27 18.34 25.30 4.80
C PHE A 27 18.03 25.42 6.29
N VAL A 28 17.47 24.37 6.90
CA VAL A 28 17.22 24.32 8.35
C VAL A 28 18.53 24.45 9.13
N GLU A 29 19.60 23.76 8.72
CA GLU A 29 20.90 23.83 9.38
C GLU A 29 21.51 25.25 9.28
N ILE A 30 21.41 25.90 8.11
CA ILE A 30 21.86 27.29 7.93
C ILE A 30 21.08 28.22 8.88
N LYS A 31 19.75 28.08 8.94
CA LYS A 31 18.91 28.88 9.84
C LYS A 31 19.31 28.69 11.31
N ASN A 32 19.50 27.43 11.74
CA ASN A 32 19.90 27.10 13.11
C ASN A 32 21.27 27.71 13.46
N ARG A 33 22.23 27.70 12.52
CA ARG A 33 23.55 28.32 12.72
C ARG A 33 23.49 29.85 12.83
N ILE A 34 22.63 30.51 12.04
CA ILE A 34 22.47 31.98 12.11
C ILE A 34 21.86 32.42 13.44
N GLN A 35 20.95 31.61 14.00
CA GLN A 35 20.31 31.90 15.29
C GLN A 35 21.20 31.56 16.49
N PHE A 36 22.15 30.64 16.33
CA PHE A 36 23.05 30.17 17.38
C PHE A 36 23.82 31.26 18.15
N PRO A 37 24.47 32.27 17.51
CA PRO A 37 25.26 33.27 18.23
C PRO A 37 24.44 34.25 19.09
N ILE A 38 23.11 34.24 19.02
CA ILE A 38 22.24 35.19 19.75
C ILE A 38 21.89 34.69 21.17
N ILE A 39 22.10 33.39 21.48
CA ILE A 39 21.57 32.72 22.69
C ILE A 39 22.70 32.27 23.68
N THR A 40 23.93 32.76 23.51
CA THR A 40 25.15 32.15 24.10
C THR A 40 25.47 32.53 25.56
N SER A 41 24.50 32.67 26.45
CA SER A 41 24.78 32.81 27.91
C SER A 41 24.62 31.53 28.74
N ASP A 42 24.02 30.46 28.20
CA ASP A 42 23.74 29.22 28.96
C ASP A 42 24.43 27.98 28.38
N SER A 43 25.22 27.29 29.19
CA SER A 43 26.13 26.22 28.73
C SER A 43 25.43 24.90 28.36
N SER A 44 24.24 24.63 28.92
CA SER A 44 23.45 23.42 28.64
C SER A 44 22.74 23.47 27.27
N ILE A 45 22.34 24.66 26.82
CA ILE A 45 21.65 24.88 25.54
C ILE A 45 22.60 24.59 24.35
N ASN A 46 23.90 24.73 24.56
CA ASN A 46 24.90 24.50 23.52
C ASN A 46 25.04 23.03 23.12
N TYR A 47 24.87 22.08 24.05
CA TYR A 47 25.11 20.66 23.73
C TYR A 47 24.02 20.05 22.85
N ASN A 48 22.74 20.28 23.19
CA ASN A 48 21.62 19.76 22.40
C ASN A 48 21.62 20.35 20.98
N SER A 49 21.91 21.64 20.87
CA SER A 49 22.01 22.32 19.57
C SER A 49 23.14 21.75 18.71
N LEU A 50 24.30 21.44 19.31
CA LEU A 50 25.40 20.79 18.59
C LEU A 50 25.01 19.40 18.11
N LEU A 51 24.32 18.60 18.96
CA LEU A 51 23.84 17.28 18.58
C LEU A 51 22.88 17.33 17.39
N ILE A 52 21.94 18.28 17.39
CA ILE A 52 20.99 18.49 16.28
C ILE A 52 21.74 18.83 14.99
N VAL A 53 22.76 19.69 15.06
CA VAL A 53 23.58 20.03 13.88
C VAL A 53 24.34 18.80 13.35
N VAL A 54 24.99 18.05 14.23
CA VAL A 54 25.73 16.83 13.84
C VAL A 54 24.79 15.79 13.22
N HIS A 55 23.62 15.59 13.82
CA HIS A 55 22.63 14.63 13.33
C HIS A 55 22.03 15.06 11.99
N ASN A 56 21.64 16.32 11.81
CA ASN A 56 21.18 16.85 10.53
C ASN A 56 22.25 16.71 9.44
N SER A 57 23.50 17.05 9.73
CA SER A 57 24.63 16.85 8.81
C SER A 57 24.78 15.37 8.41
N PHE A 58 24.66 14.44 9.36
CA PHE A 58 24.67 13.00 9.07
C PHE A 58 23.52 12.59 8.14
N VAL A 59 22.29 13.07 8.39
CA VAL A 59 21.15 12.72 7.54
C VAL A 59 21.23 13.37 6.15
N ILE A 60 21.77 14.59 6.04
CA ILE A 60 22.04 15.23 4.74
C ILE A 60 22.97 14.33 3.90
N ILE A 61 24.05 13.80 4.50
CA ILE A 61 24.97 12.88 3.82
C ILE A 61 24.21 11.63 3.34
N LEU A 62 23.37 11.03 4.19
CA LEU A 62 22.56 9.87 3.80
C LEU A 62 21.59 10.19 2.66
N CYS A 63 20.98 11.38 2.65
CA CYS A 63 20.09 11.82 1.58
C CYS A 63 20.84 12.03 0.26
N ILE A 64 22.05 12.61 0.30
CA ILE A 64 22.91 12.75 -0.89
C ILE A 64 23.30 11.36 -1.42
N LEU A 65 23.72 10.45 -0.54
CA LEU A 65 24.04 9.06 -0.93
C LEU A 65 22.84 8.34 -1.53
N LEU A 66 21.64 8.55 -0.99
CA LEU A 66 20.40 8.01 -1.53
C LEU A 66 20.04 8.60 -2.89
N ALA A 67 20.27 9.90 -3.11
CA ALA A 67 20.06 10.54 -4.41
C ALA A 67 21.00 9.97 -5.49
N ILE A 68 22.25 9.68 -5.14
CA ILE A 68 23.22 9.05 -6.05
C ILE A 68 22.84 7.58 -6.28
N TYR A 69 22.55 6.84 -5.20
CA TYR A 69 22.27 5.40 -5.19
C TYR A 69 20.82 5.10 -4.73
N PRO A 70 19.79 5.38 -5.55
CA PRO A 70 18.38 5.27 -5.13
C PRO A 70 17.90 3.84 -4.87
N TYR A 71 18.68 2.84 -5.30
CA TYR A 71 18.39 1.43 -4.99
C TYR A 71 18.76 1.06 -3.55
N ARG A 72 19.57 1.88 -2.86
CA ARG A 72 20.01 1.68 -1.48
C ARG A 72 19.04 2.32 -0.48
N LEU A 73 17.80 1.83 -0.46
CA LEU A 73 16.77 2.29 0.50
C LEU A 73 17.16 2.06 1.98
N GLU A 74 18.25 1.32 2.24
CA GLU A 74 18.82 1.20 3.58
C GLU A 74 19.24 2.57 4.14
N PHE A 75 19.74 3.50 3.31
CA PHE A 75 20.12 4.84 3.75
C PHE A 75 18.91 5.64 4.27
N LEU A 76 17.77 5.54 3.59
CA LEU A 76 16.52 6.15 4.05
C LEU A 76 16.05 5.54 5.36
N SER A 77 16.23 4.22 5.53
CA SER A 77 15.87 3.51 6.75
C SER A 77 16.70 4.00 7.94
N ILE A 78 18.03 4.12 7.75
CA ILE A 78 18.95 4.62 8.79
C ILE A 78 18.61 6.07 9.17
N ALA A 79 18.39 6.92 8.17
CA ALA A 79 17.97 8.31 8.40
C ALA A 79 16.65 8.38 9.21
N ALA A 80 15.64 7.61 8.80
CA ALA A 80 14.34 7.59 9.47
C ALA A 80 14.43 7.06 10.91
N PHE A 81 15.19 5.99 11.16
CA PHE A 81 15.40 5.51 12.54
C PHE A 81 16.19 6.49 13.40
N SER A 82 17.16 7.20 12.82
CA SER A 82 17.89 8.24 13.56
C SER A 82 16.99 9.39 14.00
N TYR A 83 16.10 9.88 13.12
CA TYR A 83 15.07 10.86 13.48
C TYR A 83 14.02 10.31 14.44
N THR A 84 13.71 9.01 14.36
CA THR A 84 12.80 8.39 15.33
C THR A 84 13.34 8.54 16.75
N VAL A 85 14.63 8.24 16.94
CA VAL A 85 15.29 8.34 18.24
C VAL A 85 15.30 9.80 18.71
N GLU A 86 15.67 10.73 17.83
CA GLU A 86 15.68 12.16 18.15
C GLU A 86 14.29 12.66 18.57
N CYS A 87 13.28 12.48 17.72
CA CYS A 87 11.93 12.96 17.99
C CYS A 87 11.32 12.30 19.23
N ILE A 88 11.50 10.99 19.43
CA ILE A 88 10.86 10.31 20.57
C ILE A 88 11.49 10.73 21.91
N ILE A 89 12.82 10.94 21.93
CA ILE A 89 13.58 11.23 23.15
C ILE A 89 13.56 12.73 23.47
N PHE A 90 13.76 13.60 22.49
CA PHE A 90 13.94 15.04 22.71
C PHE A 90 12.67 15.86 22.46
N GLU A 91 11.72 15.36 21.65
CA GLU A 91 10.51 16.11 21.27
C GLU A 91 9.23 15.35 21.65
N ILE A 92 8.82 15.51 22.91
CA ILE A 92 7.72 14.78 23.56
C ILE A 92 6.42 14.83 22.74
N GLU A 93 6.09 16.00 22.19
CA GLU A 93 4.83 16.27 21.49
C GLU A 93 4.91 16.06 19.97
N ASN A 94 6.05 15.58 19.44
CA ASN A 94 6.20 15.42 18.01
C ASN A 94 5.81 14.00 17.55
N PRO A 95 4.68 13.83 16.82
CA PRO A 95 4.27 12.52 16.33
C PRO A 95 5.15 11.99 15.18
N MET A 96 5.99 12.86 14.60
CA MET A 96 6.85 12.53 13.47
C MET A 96 7.80 11.36 13.77
N GLY A 97 8.19 11.16 15.03
CA GLY A 97 9.01 10.01 15.43
C GLY A 97 8.40 8.67 15.03
N PHE A 98 7.09 8.49 15.20
CA PHE A 98 6.40 7.25 14.80
C PHE A 98 6.31 7.11 13.30
N CYS A 99 5.98 8.20 12.60
CA CYS A 99 5.93 8.21 11.14
C CYS A 99 7.29 7.79 10.55
N MET A 100 8.38 8.33 11.08
CA MET A 100 9.74 7.96 10.68
C MET A 100 10.08 6.51 11.03
N TYR A 101 9.62 6.01 12.18
CA TYR A 101 9.81 4.60 12.53
C TYR A 101 9.14 3.65 11.52
N PHE A 102 7.88 3.91 11.18
CA PHE A 102 7.15 3.13 10.19
C PHE A 102 7.77 3.27 8.80
N LEU A 103 8.21 4.47 8.42
CA LEU A 103 8.92 4.69 7.16
C LEU A 103 10.18 3.81 7.09
N GLY A 104 11.00 3.79 8.15
CA GLY A 104 12.19 2.94 8.23
C GLY A 104 11.85 1.45 8.11
N MET A 105 10.79 1.00 8.77
CA MET A 105 10.31 -0.38 8.69
C MET A 105 9.81 -0.76 7.28
N VAL A 106 9.09 0.14 6.60
CA VAL A 106 8.64 -0.07 5.22
C VAL A 106 9.83 -0.15 4.27
N CYS A 107 10.83 0.71 4.41
CA CYS A 107 12.03 0.67 3.60
C CYS A 107 12.82 -0.64 3.79
N LEU A 108 12.98 -1.12 5.03
CA LEU A 108 13.57 -2.43 5.31
C LEU A 108 12.75 -3.59 4.72
N TYR A 109 11.41 -3.50 4.75
CA TYR A 109 10.53 -4.49 4.15
C TYR A 109 10.67 -4.55 2.63
N ILE A 110 10.64 -3.40 1.95
CA ILE A 110 10.87 -3.31 0.49
C ILE A 110 12.24 -3.88 0.13
N ARG A 111 13.24 -3.70 0.98
CA ARG A 111 14.57 -4.27 0.76
C ARG A 111 14.65 -5.78 0.98
N GLY A 112 13.61 -6.38 1.57
CA GLY A 112 13.55 -7.81 1.84
C GLY A 112 14.27 -8.21 3.13
N PHE A 113 14.50 -7.28 4.06
CA PHE A 113 15.12 -7.57 5.36
C PHE A 113 14.38 -8.68 6.13
N PHE A 114 13.05 -8.73 6.00
CA PHE A 114 12.19 -9.70 6.69
C PHE A 114 12.05 -11.07 6.01
N ILE A 115 12.69 -11.30 4.86
CA ILE A 115 12.59 -12.58 4.13
C ILE A 115 13.11 -13.74 4.98
N SER A 116 14.24 -13.53 5.67
CA SER A 116 14.78 -14.51 6.61
C SER A 116 14.40 -14.14 8.04
N LYS A 117 13.84 -15.11 8.77
CA LYS A 117 13.43 -14.97 10.19
C LYS A 117 12.50 -13.77 10.43
N GLY A 118 11.58 -13.51 9.50
CA GLY A 118 10.70 -12.33 9.53
C GLY A 118 9.98 -12.13 10.87
N LYS A 119 9.45 -13.22 11.47
CA LYS A 119 8.78 -13.16 12.78
C LYS A 119 9.70 -12.63 13.89
N GLN A 120 10.90 -13.16 14.03
CA GLN A 120 11.85 -12.73 15.07
C GLN A 120 12.25 -11.27 14.87
N LYS A 121 12.51 -10.85 13.63
CA LYS A 121 12.87 -9.46 13.32
C LYS A 121 11.72 -8.48 13.60
N MET A 122 10.48 -8.87 13.29
CA MET A 122 9.30 -8.06 13.62
C MET A 122 9.10 -7.96 15.13
N ILE A 123 9.31 -9.04 15.89
CA ILE A 123 9.26 -9.00 17.36
C ILE A 123 10.35 -8.09 17.91
N CYS A 124 11.60 -8.19 17.43
CA CYS A 124 12.68 -7.29 17.84
C CYS A 124 12.35 -5.81 17.55
N ALA A 125 11.78 -5.52 16.39
CA ALA A 125 11.33 -4.18 16.04
C ALA A 125 10.20 -3.70 16.98
N ALA A 126 9.20 -4.54 17.26
CA ALA A 126 8.14 -4.19 18.21
C ALA A 126 8.68 -3.90 19.61
N ILE A 127 9.64 -4.70 20.09
CA ILE A 127 10.33 -4.49 21.37
C ILE A 127 11.10 -3.18 21.36
N ALA A 128 11.85 -2.88 20.29
CA ALA A 128 12.60 -1.62 20.17
C ALA A 128 11.66 -0.41 20.25
N LEU A 129 10.52 -0.43 19.55
CA LEU A 129 9.50 0.62 19.64
C LEU A 129 8.92 0.74 21.04
N ALA A 130 8.59 -0.39 21.68
CA ALA A 130 8.07 -0.41 23.05
C ALA A 130 9.07 0.21 24.04
N ILE A 131 10.36 -0.11 23.92
CA ILE A 131 11.43 0.49 24.73
C ILE A 131 11.45 2.01 24.52
N MET A 132 11.42 2.48 23.27
CA MET A 132 11.40 3.92 22.96
C MET A 132 10.19 4.64 23.56
N ILE A 133 9.00 4.02 23.52
CA ILE A 133 7.80 4.55 24.18
C ILE A 133 7.99 4.59 25.70
N LEU A 134 8.53 3.53 26.30
CA LEU A 134 8.75 3.44 27.74
C LEU A 134 9.79 4.45 28.25
N LEU A 135 10.78 4.83 27.43
CA LEU A 135 11.73 5.88 27.80
C LEU A 135 11.04 7.22 28.12
N ARG A 136 9.84 7.47 27.56
CA ARG A 136 9.07 8.68 27.88
C ARG A 136 8.54 8.73 29.31
N LEU A 137 8.52 7.61 30.04
CA LEU A 137 8.19 7.60 31.47
C LEU A 137 9.13 8.48 32.30
N HIS A 138 10.34 8.74 31.82
CA HIS A 138 11.30 9.64 32.46
C HIS A 138 10.75 11.07 32.62
N PHE A 139 9.92 11.53 31.69
CA PHE A 139 9.33 12.88 31.71
C PHE A 139 8.10 13.00 32.63
N GLY A 140 7.66 11.89 33.23
CA GLY A 140 6.51 11.86 34.14
C GLY A 140 5.30 11.11 33.58
N LYS A 141 4.47 10.61 34.50
CA LYS A 141 3.34 9.72 34.16
C LYS A 141 2.25 10.41 33.34
N GLU A 142 1.98 11.68 33.62
CA GLU A 142 0.92 12.44 32.92
C GLU A 142 1.28 12.67 31.45
N ILE A 143 2.49 13.16 31.19
CA ILE A 143 3.04 13.32 29.84
C ILE A 143 3.07 11.98 29.10
N PHE A 144 3.47 10.91 29.79
CA PHE A 144 3.46 9.56 29.22
C PHE A 144 2.05 9.12 28.80
N LEU A 145 1.04 9.29 29.65
CA LEU A 145 -0.34 8.87 29.33
C LEU A 145 -0.95 9.69 28.18
N ASN A 146 -0.71 11.00 28.16
CA ASN A 146 -1.18 11.87 27.08
C ASN A 146 -0.54 11.45 25.75
N THR A 147 0.79 11.30 25.73
CA THR A 147 1.51 10.89 24.52
C THR A 147 1.21 9.44 24.11
N LEU A 148 0.92 8.52 25.04
CA LEU A 148 0.54 7.15 24.73
C LEU A 148 -0.73 7.10 23.87
N THR A 149 -1.71 7.94 24.18
CA THR A 149 -2.97 8.02 23.43
C THR A 149 -2.71 8.45 21.98
N GLU A 150 -1.91 9.49 21.79
CA GLU A 150 -1.48 9.97 20.47
C GLU A 150 -0.69 8.91 19.71
N ASN A 151 0.27 8.27 20.39
CA ASN A 151 1.13 7.23 19.82
C ASN A 151 0.37 5.98 19.37
N ILE A 152 -0.82 5.72 19.93
CA ILE A 152 -1.71 4.65 19.47
C ILE A 152 -2.62 5.15 18.33
N ALA A 153 -3.10 6.39 18.42
CA ALA A 153 -4.00 6.98 17.43
C ALA A 153 -3.34 7.11 16.05
N TYR A 154 -2.12 7.65 15.95
CA TYR A 154 -1.48 7.88 14.64
C TYR A 154 -1.23 6.59 13.84
N PRO A 155 -0.65 5.51 14.40
CA PRO A 155 -0.48 4.25 13.68
C PRO A 155 -1.81 3.61 13.31
N LEU A 156 -2.83 3.73 14.15
CA LEU A 156 -4.17 3.21 13.86
C LEU A 156 -4.76 3.91 12.62
N VAL A 157 -4.71 5.24 12.58
CA VAL A 157 -5.19 6.04 11.43
C VAL A 157 -4.40 5.69 10.18
N LEU A 158 -3.07 5.56 10.27
CA LEU A 158 -2.23 5.15 9.16
C LEU A 158 -2.59 3.74 8.66
N CYS A 159 -2.84 2.79 9.56
CA CYS A 159 -3.28 1.44 9.22
C CYS A 159 -4.63 1.46 8.50
N ILE A 160 -5.61 2.24 8.98
CA ILE A 160 -6.91 2.39 8.32
C ILE A 160 -6.73 2.96 6.91
N LEU A 161 -5.92 4.02 6.76
CA LEU A 161 -5.62 4.62 5.45
C LEU A 161 -4.99 3.59 4.49
N LEU A 162 -4.02 2.80 4.96
CA LEU A 162 -3.38 1.76 4.15
C LEU A 162 -4.37 0.65 3.75
N LEU A 163 -5.29 0.27 4.63
CA LEU A 163 -6.36 -0.70 4.31
C LEU A 163 -7.31 -0.17 3.24
N LEU A 164 -7.72 1.11 3.35
CA LEU A 164 -8.56 1.78 2.36
C LEU A 164 -7.85 1.89 1.00
N LEU A 165 -6.58 2.31 0.99
CA LEU A 165 -5.77 2.40 -0.22
C LEU A 165 -5.56 1.03 -0.88
N LYS A 166 -5.32 -0.02 -0.08
CA LYS A 166 -5.22 -1.39 -0.60
C LYS A 166 -6.52 -1.81 -1.28
N ARG A 167 -7.67 -1.54 -0.65
CA ARG A 167 -8.99 -1.86 -1.21
C ARG A 167 -9.26 -1.08 -2.50
N TYR A 168 -8.92 0.20 -2.52
CA TYR A 168 -9.06 1.05 -3.71
C TYR A 168 -8.16 0.58 -4.86
N HIS A 169 -6.89 0.28 -4.57
CA HIS A 169 -5.96 -0.20 -5.58
C HIS A 169 -6.39 -1.56 -6.15
N GLN A 170 -6.85 -2.47 -5.28
CA GLN A 170 -7.41 -3.74 -5.71
C GLN A 170 -8.64 -3.53 -6.61
N SER A 171 -9.52 -2.58 -6.26
CA SER A 171 -10.66 -2.22 -7.12
C SER A 171 -10.24 -1.70 -8.50
N ILE A 172 -9.14 -0.94 -8.60
CA ILE A 172 -8.61 -0.46 -9.90
C ILE A 172 -8.01 -1.61 -10.70
N ILE A 173 -7.25 -2.50 -10.06
CA ILE A 173 -6.69 -3.67 -10.73
C ILE A 173 -7.84 -4.54 -11.26
N ASP A 174 -8.82 -4.82 -10.41
CA ASP A 174 -10.00 -5.60 -10.78
C ASP A 174 -10.82 -4.94 -11.91
N SER A 175 -10.78 -3.60 -12.05
CA SER A 175 -11.44 -2.90 -13.16
C SER A 175 -10.62 -2.88 -14.45
N ASN A 176 -9.29 -2.98 -14.37
CA ASN A 176 -8.39 -2.95 -15.53
C ASN A 176 -8.08 -4.34 -16.10
N THR A 177 -8.24 -5.40 -15.32
CA THR A 177 -8.24 -6.76 -15.85
C THR A 177 -9.58 -7.01 -16.51
N VAL A 178 -9.61 -7.20 -17.83
CA VAL A 178 -10.81 -7.70 -18.52
C VAL A 178 -11.24 -8.96 -17.79
N LYS A 179 -12.39 -8.90 -17.12
CA LYS A 179 -12.90 -10.05 -16.40
C LYS A 179 -13.46 -11.01 -17.44
N LEU A 180 -12.80 -12.13 -17.65
CA LEU A 180 -13.24 -13.12 -18.61
C LEU A 180 -14.23 -14.08 -17.94
N LEU A 181 -15.43 -14.19 -18.50
CA LEU A 181 -16.37 -15.26 -18.17
C LEU A 181 -16.17 -16.37 -19.20
N ASN A 182 -15.35 -17.36 -18.85
CA ASN A 182 -15.18 -18.54 -19.70
C ASN A 182 -16.29 -19.55 -19.44
N LEU A 183 -17.20 -19.68 -20.39
CA LEU A 183 -18.34 -20.61 -20.30
C LEU A 183 -17.90 -22.08 -20.32
N ALA A 184 -16.73 -22.40 -20.87
CA ALA A 184 -16.20 -23.76 -20.87
C ALA A 184 -15.90 -24.29 -19.45
N GLU A 185 -15.70 -23.40 -18.46
CA GLU A 185 -15.53 -23.77 -17.05
C GLU A 185 -16.82 -24.31 -16.40
N TYR A 186 -17.98 -24.19 -17.07
CA TYR A 186 -19.29 -24.55 -16.52
C TYR A 186 -19.96 -25.68 -17.33
N PRO A 187 -20.05 -26.90 -16.77
CA PRO A 187 -20.68 -28.03 -17.45
C PRO A 187 -22.13 -27.72 -17.86
N GLY A 188 -22.45 -27.93 -19.13
CA GLY A 188 -23.81 -27.72 -19.68
C GLY A 188 -24.04 -26.36 -20.33
N LEU A 189 -23.06 -25.44 -20.23
CA LEU A 189 -22.98 -24.27 -21.09
C LEU A 189 -22.22 -24.65 -22.37
N THR A 190 -22.62 -24.01 -23.47
CA THR A 190 -22.08 -24.23 -24.81
C THR A 190 -21.78 -22.89 -25.46
N GLU A 191 -20.98 -22.90 -26.52
CA GLU A 191 -20.69 -21.69 -27.31
C GLU A 191 -21.98 -21.00 -27.82
N HIS A 192 -23.05 -21.76 -28.07
CA HIS A 192 -24.35 -21.22 -28.47
C HIS A 192 -25.04 -20.36 -27.40
N ASP A 193 -24.58 -20.38 -26.15
CA ASP A 193 -25.12 -19.58 -25.06
C ASP A 193 -24.49 -18.20 -24.96
N ILE A 194 -23.31 -18.00 -25.56
CA ILE A 194 -22.61 -16.69 -25.61
C ILE A 194 -23.53 -15.57 -26.12
N PRO A 195 -24.17 -15.69 -27.31
CA PRO A 195 -24.99 -14.60 -27.83
C PRO A 195 -26.20 -14.31 -26.94
N LEU A 196 -26.77 -15.31 -26.25
CA LEU A 196 -27.86 -15.09 -25.31
C LEU A 196 -27.41 -14.24 -24.12
N LEU A 197 -26.26 -14.59 -23.52
CA LEU A 197 -25.72 -13.89 -22.36
C LEU A 197 -25.22 -12.48 -22.71
N GLN A 198 -24.57 -12.29 -23.85
CA GLN A 198 -24.14 -10.97 -24.33
C GLN A 198 -25.32 -10.01 -24.46
N LYS A 199 -26.44 -10.46 -25.07
CA LYS A 199 -27.64 -9.63 -25.20
C LYS A 199 -28.31 -9.33 -23.85
N VAL A 200 -28.18 -10.22 -22.88
CA VAL A 200 -28.62 -9.94 -21.50
C VAL A 200 -27.74 -8.88 -20.85
N LEU A 201 -26.41 -8.91 -21.04
CA LEU A 201 -25.48 -7.88 -20.55
C LEU A 201 -25.73 -6.51 -21.21
N GLU A 202 -26.16 -6.47 -22.47
CA GLU A 202 -26.70 -5.27 -23.15
C GLU A 202 -28.04 -4.78 -22.57
N ASN A 203 -28.54 -5.43 -21.51
CA ASN A 203 -29.82 -5.18 -20.86
C ASN A 203 -31.06 -5.32 -21.77
N LYS A 204 -30.97 -6.09 -22.86
CA LYS A 204 -32.12 -6.30 -23.77
C LYS A 204 -33.23 -7.12 -23.12
N GLN A 205 -34.47 -6.84 -23.52
CA GLN A 205 -35.63 -7.60 -23.08
C GLN A 205 -35.72 -8.94 -23.81
N TYR A 206 -36.24 -9.99 -23.17
CA TYR A 206 -36.31 -11.33 -23.76
C TYR A 206 -37.03 -11.38 -25.11
N LYS A 207 -38.10 -10.58 -25.27
CA LYS A 207 -38.81 -10.42 -26.55
C LYS A 207 -37.91 -9.91 -27.69
N VAL A 208 -36.97 -9.01 -27.36
CA VAL A 208 -36.01 -8.46 -28.33
C VAL A 208 -34.96 -9.52 -28.66
N ILE A 209 -34.43 -10.19 -27.63
CA ILE A 209 -33.45 -11.27 -27.80
C ILE A 209 -34.03 -12.40 -28.66
N SER A 210 -35.29 -12.79 -28.42
CA SER A 210 -35.96 -13.85 -29.18
C SER A 210 -36.16 -13.47 -30.65
N ALA A 211 -36.47 -12.19 -30.93
CA ALA A 211 -36.58 -11.69 -32.29
C ALA A 211 -35.22 -11.66 -33.01
N GLU A 212 -34.16 -11.17 -32.35
CA GLU A 212 -32.81 -11.10 -32.93
C GLU A 212 -32.20 -12.48 -33.21
N LEU A 213 -32.50 -13.48 -32.37
CA LEU A 213 -31.95 -14.84 -32.50
C LEU A 213 -32.88 -15.81 -33.26
N PHE A 214 -34.00 -15.34 -33.80
CA PHE A 214 -35.02 -16.15 -34.49
C PHE A 214 -35.50 -17.36 -33.64
N ARG A 215 -35.74 -17.15 -32.35
CA ARG A 215 -36.26 -18.17 -31.41
C ARG A 215 -37.56 -17.70 -30.77
N SER A 216 -38.35 -18.63 -30.22
CA SER A 216 -39.52 -18.24 -29.43
C SER A 216 -39.09 -17.67 -28.07
N GLU A 217 -39.86 -16.71 -27.55
CA GLU A 217 -39.59 -16.09 -26.24
C GLU A 217 -39.54 -17.13 -25.11
N GLY A 218 -40.43 -18.12 -25.14
CA GLY A 218 -40.46 -19.22 -24.18
C GLY A 218 -39.17 -20.06 -24.19
N THR A 219 -38.61 -20.34 -25.38
CA THR A 219 -37.34 -21.06 -25.50
C THR A 219 -36.17 -20.24 -24.95
N VAL A 220 -36.13 -18.93 -25.21
CA VAL A 220 -35.11 -18.03 -24.67
C VAL A 220 -35.17 -17.99 -23.15
N ARG A 221 -36.36 -17.79 -22.58
CA ARG A 221 -36.56 -17.75 -21.11
C ARG A 221 -36.16 -19.07 -20.45
N ASN A 222 -36.60 -20.20 -21.01
CA ASN A 222 -36.25 -21.52 -20.48
C ASN A 222 -34.75 -21.80 -20.55
N ARG A 223 -34.07 -21.40 -21.63
CA ARG A 223 -32.61 -21.58 -21.74
C ARG A 223 -31.87 -20.66 -20.77
N LEU A 224 -32.24 -19.39 -20.66
CA LEU A 224 -31.61 -18.43 -19.74
C LEU A 224 -31.77 -18.84 -18.28
N ASN A 225 -32.94 -19.34 -17.86
CA ASN A 225 -33.13 -19.84 -16.50
C ASN A 225 -32.16 -20.98 -16.19
N LYS A 226 -32.00 -21.95 -17.11
CA LYS A 226 -31.02 -23.04 -16.95
C LYS A 226 -29.58 -22.50 -16.87
N ILE A 227 -29.24 -21.50 -17.68
CA ILE A 227 -27.90 -20.88 -17.65
C ILE A 227 -27.68 -20.18 -16.30
N TYR A 228 -28.68 -19.46 -15.79
CA TYR A 228 -28.60 -18.80 -14.49
C TYR A 228 -28.39 -19.80 -13.34
N ASP A 229 -29.12 -20.92 -13.37
CA ASP A 229 -28.94 -22.01 -12.41
C ASP A 229 -27.51 -22.57 -12.46
N ILE A 230 -26.96 -22.79 -13.66
CA ILE A 230 -25.59 -23.29 -13.84
C ILE A 230 -24.54 -22.28 -13.34
N LEU A 231 -24.77 -20.99 -13.58
CA LEU A 231 -23.87 -19.90 -13.15
C LEU A 231 -24.07 -19.50 -11.67
N GLY A 232 -25.00 -20.16 -10.95
CA GLY A 232 -25.28 -19.86 -9.54
C GLY A 232 -25.91 -18.48 -9.29
N VAL A 233 -26.56 -17.89 -10.31
CA VAL A 233 -27.26 -16.61 -10.20
C VAL A 233 -28.77 -16.82 -10.19
N LYS A 234 -29.49 -16.04 -9.39
CA LYS A 234 -30.93 -16.25 -9.15
C LYS A 234 -31.81 -15.85 -10.34
N ASP A 235 -31.45 -14.77 -11.02
CA ASP A 235 -32.26 -14.16 -12.08
C ASP A 235 -31.43 -13.26 -13.01
N LYS A 236 -32.10 -12.65 -13.99
CA LYS A 236 -31.51 -11.68 -14.92
C LYS A 236 -30.76 -10.56 -14.20
N THR A 237 -31.35 -10.02 -13.14
CA THR A 237 -30.77 -8.90 -12.40
C THR A 237 -29.48 -9.34 -11.72
N GLY A 238 -29.51 -10.48 -11.02
CA GLY A 238 -28.33 -11.09 -10.40
C GLY A 238 -27.23 -11.40 -11.39
N PHE A 239 -27.58 -11.89 -12.59
CA PHE A 239 -26.62 -12.11 -13.67
C PHE A 239 -25.95 -10.80 -14.10
N ILE A 240 -26.74 -9.76 -14.40
CA ILE A 240 -26.19 -8.46 -14.83
C ILE A 240 -25.29 -7.88 -13.73
N THR A 241 -25.74 -7.83 -12.47
CA THR A 241 -24.92 -7.25 -11.40
C THR A 241 -23.60 -7.98 -11.18
N THR A 242 -23.59 -9.30 -11.39
CA THR A 242 -22.40 -10.14 -11.16
C THR A 242 -21.42 -10.06 -12.33
N PHE A 243 -21.92 -10.06 -13.56
CA PHE A 243 -21.11 -10.19 -14.78
C PHE A 243 -21.05 -8.91 -15.63
N THR A 244 -21.47 -7.76 -15.10
CA THR A 244 -21.29 -6.47 -15.79
C THR A 244 -19.79 -6.21 -16.01
N GLY A 245 -19.41 -5.88 -17.25
CA GLY A 245 -18.03 -5.63 -17.63
C GLY A 245 -17.20 -6.90 -17.86
N TYR A 246 -17.82 -8.09 -17.83
CA TYR A 246 -17.16 -9.31 -18.24
C TYR A 246 -17.21 -9.48 -19.76
N GLU A 247 -16.11 -9.94 -20.35
CA GLU A 247 -16.09 -10.46 -21.72
C GLU A 247 -16.37 -11.96 -21.68
N ILE A 248 -17.40 -12.39 -22.43
CA ILE A 248 -17.87 -13.78 -22.43
C ILE A 248 -17.13 -14.53 -23.54
N ILE A 249 -16.39 -15.57 -23.16
CA ILE A 249 -15.62 -16.43 -24.07
C ILE A 249 -15.99 -17.90 -23.87
N PHE A 250 -15.69 -18.74 -24.85
CA PHE A 250 -15.76 -20.20 -24.73
C PHE A 250 -14.44 -20.77 -25.25
N GLU A 251 -13.50 -21.01 -24.34
CA GLU A 251 -12.19 -21.56 -24.67
C GLU A 251 -11.95 -22.81 -23.83
N GLU A 252 -11.96 -23.99 -24.47
CA GLU A 252 -11.74 -25.28 -23.82
C GLU A 252 -10.27 -25.43 -23.33
N ASP A 253 -9.32 -24.84 -24.06
CA ASP A 253 -7.88 -24.99 -23.80
C ASP A 253 -7.34 -24.15 -22.63
N LEU A 254 -8.10 -23.15 -22.16
CA LEU A 254 -7.71 -22.27 -21.04
C LEU A 254 -7.65 -23.00 -19.69
N GLN A 255 -8.28 -24.17 -19.58
CA GLN A 255 -8.28 -24.99 -18.36
C GLN A 255 -6.92 -25.63 -18.06
N LEU A 256 -6.06 -25.82 -19.06
CA LEU A 256 -4.77 -26.51 -18.91
C LEU A 256 -3.66 -25.64 -18.28
N HIS A 257 -3.84 -24.31 -18.19
CA HIS A 257 -2.82 -23.41 -17.63
C HIS A 257 -3.07 -22.96 -16.18
N LYS A 258 -4.22 -23.29 -15.57
CA LYS A 258 -4.45 -23.04 -14.12
C LYS A 258 -3.97 -24.20 -13.23
N VAL A 259 -3.52 -25.32 -13.79
CA VAL A 259 -3.03 -26.51 -13.04
C VAL A 259 -1.52 -26.68 -13.17
N SER A 260 -0.73 -25.69 -12.73
CA SER A 260 0.69 -25.89 -12.40
C SER A 260 1.26 -24.67 -11.69
N ILE A 261 0.75 -24.39 -10.49
CA ILE A 261 1.57 -23.72 -9.47
C ILE A 261 1.86 -24.81 -8.44
N PRO A 262 3.01 -25.51 -8.54
CA PRO A 262 3.47 -26.34 -7.44
C PRO A 262 3.74 -25.44 -6.22
N ASP A 263 3.22 -25.86 -5.07
CA ASP A 263 3.43 -25.24 -3.75
C ASP A 263 4.91 -25.04 -3.40
#